data_AF-A0A949ZXM1-F1
#
_entry.id   AF-A0A949ZXM1-F1
#
_cell.length_a   1.000
_cell.length_b   1.000
_cell.length_c   1.000
_cell.angle_alpha   90.00
_cell.angle_beta   90.00
_cell.angle_gamma   90.00
#
_symmetry.space_group_name_H-M   'P 1'
#
loop_
_entity.id
_entity.type
_entity.pdbx_description
1 polymer ?
#
loop_
_entity_poly.entity_id
_entity_poly.type
_entity_poly.pdbx_seq_one_letter_code
_entity_poly.pdbx_strand_id
1 'polypeptide(L)'
;MPRFLLKGPSARRDAKGPSARRWQLQTAKAQFSELFRRARSEGPQWVTRQDKEAVVVLPAEEFERLRARSRQPQSLVEFFAKSPLRGVRIDLDRKPDYGRAVEL
;
A
#
# COMPACT_ATOMS: atom_id res chain seq x y z
N MET A 1 0.80 -39.85 -16.96
CA MET A 1 1.17 -39.42 -15.58
C MET A 1 2.67 -39.60 -15.45
N PRO A 2 3.44 -38.67 -14.84
CA PRO A 2 3.10 -38.09 -13.55
C PRO A 2 3.01 -36.56 -13.51
N ARG A 3 2.30 -36.16 -12.45
CA ARG A 3 1.89 -34.83 -12.01
C ARG A 3 3.03 -34.27 -11.15
N PHE A 4 3.73 -33.24 -11.62
CA PHE A 4 4.69 -32.50 -10.81
C PHE A 4 3.93 -31.55 -9.88
N LEU A 5 3.67 -32.02 -8.65
CA LEU A 5 3.36 -31.16 -7.52
C LEU A 5 4.61 -30.34 -7.17
N LEU A 6 4.72 -29.12 -7.70
CA LEU A 6 5.57 -28.10 -7.11
C LEU A 6 4.75 -27.36 -6.05
N LYS A 7 4.73 -27.94 -4.85
CA LYS A 7 4.31 -27.24 -3.63
C LYS A 7 5.32 -26.12 -3.40
N GLY A 8 5.00 -24.93 -3.90
CA GLY A 8 5.81 -23.73 -3.66
C GLY A 8 5.98 -23.49 -2.16
N PRO A 9 7.15 -22.98 -1.72
CA PRO A 9 7.41 -22.77 -0.30
C PRO A 9 6.36 -21.81 0.27
N SER A 10 5.60 -22.33 1.23
CA SER A 10 4.74 -21.56 2.13
C SER A 10 5.62 -20.63 2.95
N ALA A 11 6.00 -19.50 2.36
CA ALA A 11 6.55 -18.37 3.08
C ALA A 11 5.43 -17.82 3.97
N ARG A 12 5.35 -18.35 5.19
CA ARG A 12 4.74 -17.63 6.30
C ARG A 12 5.53 -16.34 6.42
N ARG A 13 5.03 -15.28 5.78
CA ARG A 13 5.44 -13.94 6.12
C ARG A 13 4.92 -13.70 7.52
N ASP A 14 5.75 -13.99 8.51
CA ASP A 14 5.70 -13.33 9.80
C ASP A 14 6.05 -11.86 9.55
N ALA A 15 5.13 -11.15 8.89
CA ALA A 15 5.14 -9.71 8.83
C ALA A 15 4.78 -9.25 10.24
N LYS A 16 5.83 -9.11 11.08
CA LYS A 16 5.78 -8.28 12.27
C LYS A 16 5.58 -6.84 11.80
N GLY A 17 4.35 -6.53 11.37
CA GLY A 17 3.86 -5.16 11.34
C GLY A 17 3.99 -4.56 12.74
N PRO A 18 3.94 -3.22 12.87
CA PRO A 18 4.00 -2.56 14.17
C PRO A 18 3.05 -3.29 15.11
N SER A 19 3.45 -3.45 16.37
CA SER A 19 2.70 -4.11 17.45
C SER A 19 1.39 -3.37 17.71
N ALA A 20 0.50 -3.40 16.73
CA ALA A 20 -0.78 -2.79 16.72
C ALA A 20 -1.63 -3.64 17.66
N ARG A 21 -2.16 -2.98 18.68
CA ARG A 21 -3.03 -3.57 19.68
C ARG A 21 -4.14 -4.34 18.96
N ARG A 22 -4.19 -5.66 19.16
CA ARG A 22 -5.20 -6.54 18.56
C ARG A 22 -6.39 -6.66 19.50
N TRP A 23 -7.57 -6.45 18.96
CA TRP A 23 -8.84 -6.60 19.64
C TRP A 23 -9.44 -7.96 19.28
N GLN A 24 -9.83 -8.77 20.26
CA GLN A 24 -10.72 -9.88 19.95
C GLN A 24 -12.09 -9.33 19.54
N LEU A 25 -12.78 -10.00 18.62
CA LEU A 25 -14.06 -9.54 18.06
C LEU A 25 -15.11 -9.27 19.16
N GLN A 26 -15.17 -10.12 20.19
CA GLN A 26 -16.05 -9.92 21.34
C GLN A 26 -15.73 -8.62 22.11
N THR A 27 -14.45 -8.30 22.29
CA THR A 27 -14.00 -7.07 22.97
C THR A 27 -14.28 -5.85 22.09
N ALA A 28 -14.01 -5.94 20.79
CA ALA A 28 -14.32 -4.89 19.83
C ALA A 28 -15.82 -4.55 19.82
N LYS A 29 -16.69 -5.57 19.88
CA LYS A 29 -18.15 -5.38 19.97
C LYS A 29 -18.55 -4.67 21.27
N ALA A 30 -17.98 -5.08 22.41
CA ALA A 30 -18.30 -4.50 23.71
C ALA A 30 -17.77 -3.07 23.90
N GLN A 31 -16.68 -2.72 23.21
CA GLN A 31 -15.96 -1.46 23.38
C GLN A 31 -15.79 -0.70 22.06
N PHE A 32 -16.78 -0.77 21.17
CA PHE A 32 -16.67 -0.24 19.82
C PHE A 32 -16.36 1.27 19.79
N SER A 33 -16.91 2.06 20.72
CA SER A 33 -16.61 3.50 20.82
C SER A 33 -15.15 3.79 21.14
N GLU A 34 -14.50 2.95 21.95
CA GLU A 34 -13.07 3.05 22.25
C GLU A 34 -12.25 2.69 21.01
N LEU A 35 -12.58 1.56 20.37
CA LEU A 35 -11.97 1.12 19.13
C LEU A 35 -12.04 2.21 18.05
N PHE A 36 -13.21 2.82 17.88
CA PHE A 36 -13.44 3.90 16.93
C PHE A 36 -12.57 5.13 17.22
N ARG A 37 -12.53 5.57 18.49
CA ARG A 37 -11.71 6.71 18.91
C ARG A 37 -10.23 6.45 18.61
N ARG A 38 -9.73 5.26 18.97
CA ARG A 38 -8.34 4.86 18.74
C ARG A 38 -8.00 4.73 17.27
N ALA A 39 -8.91 4.17 16.46
CA ALA A 39 -8.71 4.11 15.01
C ALA A 39 -8.48 5.51 14.41
N ARG A 40 -9.11 6.54 14.98
CA ARG A 40 -8.97 7.94 14.54
C ARG A 40 -7.73 8.64 15.11
N SER A 41 -7.37 8.39 16.37
CA SER A 41 -6.30 9.13 17.07
C SER A 41 -4.95 8.42 17.10
N GLU A 42 -4.95 7.09 17.18
CA GLU A 42 -3.76 6.25 17.33
C GLU A 42 -3.41 5.48 16.04
N GLY A 43 -4.31 5.52 15.04
CA GLY A 43 -4.15 4.84 13.76
C GLY A 43 -4.80 3.45 13.71
N PRO A 44 -4.53 2.66 12.64
CA PRO A 44 -5.28 1.44 12.34
C PRO A 44 -5.29 0.41 13.48
N GLN A 45 -6.49 -0.11 13.78
CA GLN A 45 -6.72 -1.08 14.84
C GLN A 45 -7.06 -2.44 14.25
N TRP A 46 -6.45 -3.50 14.77
CA TRP A 46 -6.67 -4.86 14.29
C TRP A 46 -7.76 -5.53 15.12
N VAL A 47 -8.73 -6.17 14.47
CA VAL A 47 -9.78 -6.96 15.12
C VAL A 47 -9.68 -8.39 14.63
N THR A 48 -9.59 -9.35 15.55
CA THR A 48 -9.40 -10.78 15.25
C THR A 48 -10.56 -11.63 15.76
N ARG A 49 -10.88 -12.70 15.05
CA ARG A 49 -11.75 -13.79 15.51
C ARG A 49 -10.93 -15.09 15.57
N GLN A 50 -10.88 -15.72 16.75
CA GLN A 50 -10.17 -16.99 16.98
C GLN A 50 -8.72 -16.98 16.46
N ASP A 51 -8.03 -15.84 16.61
CA ASP A 51 -6.63 -15.60 16.22
C ASP A 51 -6.26 -15.87 14.74
N LYS A 52 -7.25 -16.06 13.85
CA LYS A 52 -7.01 -16.44 12.44
C LYS A 52 -7.66 -15.49 11.44
N GLU A 53 -8.90 -15.08 11.68
CA GLU A 53 -9.56 -14.10 10.83
C GLU A 53 -9.33 -12.71 11.38
N ALA A 54 -8.77 -11.80 10.57
CA ALA A 54 -8.46 -10.44 10.99
C ALA A 54 -9.09 -9.42 10.03
N VAL A 55 -9.70 -8.38 10.60
CA VAL A 55 -10.07 -7.14 9.90
C VAL A 55 -9.32 -5.97 10.51
N VAL A 56 -9.16 -4.89 9.75
CA VAL A 56 -8.52 -3.66 10.22
C VAL A 56 -9.55 -2.53 10.18
N VAL A 57 -9.69 -1.82 11.30
CA VAL A 57 -10.49 -0.60 11.40
C VAL A 57 -9.56 0.59 11.24
N LEU A 58 -9.85 1.45 10.27
CA LEU A 58 -9.11 2.67 9.98
C LEU A 58 -10.08 3.80 9.60
N PRO A 59 -9.66 5.07 9.68
CA PRO A 59 -10.47 6.19 9.22
C PRO A 59 -10.83 6.04 7.75
N ALA A 60 -12.07 6.42 7.40
CA ALA A 60 -12.56 6.29 6.02
C ALA A 60 -11.68 7.07 5.03
N GLU A 61 -11.25 8.28 5.39
CA GLU A 61 -10.37 9.07 4.54
C GLU A 61 -9.00 8.41 4.30
N GLU A 62 -8.51 7.62 5.26
CA GLU A 62 -7.25 6.89 5.10
C GLU A 62 -7.41 5.70 4.16
N PHE A 63 -8.53 4.99 4.27
CA PHE A 63 -8.89 3.95 3.32
C PHE A 63 -9.01 4.50 1.89
N GLU A 64 -9.67 5.66 1.74
CA GLU A 64 -9.80 6.33 0.45
C GLU A 64 -8.45 6.74 -0.15
N ARG A 65 -7.52 7.28 0.66
CA ARG A 65 -6.15 7.59 0.22
C ARG A 65 -5.37 6.34 -0.20
N LEU A 66 -5.48 5.25 0.55
CA LEU A 66 -4.84 3.98 0.20
C LEU A 66 -5.39 3.41 -1.11
N ARG A 67 -6.71 3.46 -1.29
CA ARG A 67 -7.38 3.02 -2.52
C ARG A 67 -7.02 3.87 -3.73
N ALA A 68 -6.83 5.18 -3.55
CA ALA A 68 -6.37 6.06 -4.62
C ALA A 68 -4.93 5.70 -5.04
N ARG A 69 -4.03 5.47 -4.07
CA ARG A 69 -2.64 5.08 -4.33
C ARG A 69 -2.50 3.72 -5.00
N SER A 70 -3.35 2.75 -4.66
CA SER A 70 -3.29 1.42 -5.29
C SER A 70 -3.63 1.43 -6.79
N ARG A 71 -4.25 2.50 -7.29
CA ARG A 71 -4.52 2.73 -8.72
C ARG A 71 -3.34 3.38 -9.45
N GLN A 72 -2.34 3.87 -8.72
CA GLN A 72 -1.14 4.42 -9.34
C GLN A 72 -0.25 3.28 -9.87
N PRO A 73 0.49 3.53 -10.96
CA PRO A 73 1.45 2.57 -11.49
C PRO A 73 2.46 2.15 -10.42
N GLN A 74 2.84 0.87 -10.40
CA GLN A 74 3.78 0.36 -9.40
C GLN A 74 5.20 0.90 -9.61
N SER A 75 5.49 1.40 -10.80
CA SER A 75 6.76 2.05 -11.14
C SER A 75 6.61 3.12 -12.21
N LEU A 76 7.58 4.02 -12.27
CA LEU A 76 7.68 5.04 -13.34
C LEU A 76 7.80 4.39 -14.72
N VAL A 77 8.47 3.24 -14.83
CA VAL A 77 8.58 2.47 -16.07
C VAL A 77 7.20 1.99 -16.53
N GLU A 78 6.42 1.41 -15.63
CA GLU A 78 5.06 0.94 -15.93
C GLU A 78 4.13 2.09 -16.32
N PHE A 79 4.27 3.26 -15.68
CA PHE A 79 3.55 4.47 -16.05
C PHE A 79 3.80 4.85 -17.51
N PHE A 80 5.07 5.00 -17.92
CA PHE A 80 5.41 5.35 -19.30
C PHE A 80 5.02 4.26 -20.30
N ALA A 81 5.12 2.98 -19.91
CA ALA A 81 4.71 1.86 -20.75
C ALA A 81 3.19 1.81 -20.99
N LYS A 82 2.37 2.27 -20.04
CA LYS A 82 0.91 2.35 -20.17
C LYS A 82 0.41 3.71 -20.68
N SER A 83 1.32 4.67 -20.85
CA SER A 83 0.96 6.01 -21.29
C SER A 83 0.34 5.98 -22.69
N PRO A 84 -0.75 6.73 -22.95
CA PRO A 84 -1.28 6.89 -24.30
C PRO A 84 -0.26 7.55 -25.25
N LEU A 85 0.82 8.11 -24.71
CA LEU A 85 1.90 8.73 -25.47
C LEU A 85 3.06 7.78 -25.82
N ARG A 86 3.00 6.48 -25.46
CA ARG A 86 4.09 5.52 -25.69
C ARG A 86 4.64 5.50 -27.13
N GLY A 87 3.79 5.77 -28.12
CA GLY A 87 4.15 5.77 -29.55
C GLY A 87 4.40 7.15 -30.15
N VAL A 88 4.32 8.23 -29.36
CA VAL A 88 4.53 9.58 -29.87
C VAL A 88 6.02 9.81 -30.07
N ARG A 89 6.39 10.33 -31.25
CA ARG A 89 7.78 10.72 -31.52
C ARG A 89 8.08 12.04 -30.82
N ILE A 90 9.14 12.04 -30.04
CA ILE A 90 9.69 13.23 -29.39
C ILE A 90 11.09 13.48 -29.92
N ASP A 91 11.40 14.75 -30.14
CA ASP A 91 12.74 15.19 -30.46
C ASP A 91 13.58 15.14 -29.17
N LEU A 92 14.62 14.30 -29.18
CA LEU A 92 15.52 14.09 -28.05
C LEU A 92 16.82 14.87 -28.21
N ASP A 93 16.93 15.71 -29.24
CA ASP A 93 18.10 16.53 -29.45
C ASP A 93 18.26 17.50 -28.27
N ARG A 94 19.41 17.37 -27.61
CA ARG A 94 19.76 18.24 -26.50
C ARG A 94 20.03 19.63 -27.06
N LYS A 95 19.14 20.57 -26.77
CA LYS A 95 19.43 21.99 -27.00
C LYS A 95 20.59 22.40 -26.11
N PRO A 96 21.65 23.04 -26.66
CA PRO A 96 22.70 23.62 -25.86
C PRO A 96 22.11 24.62 -24.88
N ASP A 97 22.33 24.40 -23.58
CA ASP A 97 22.02 25.37 -22.54
C ASP A 97 23.35 25.90 -22.00
N TYR A 98 23.63 27.15 -22.33
CA TYR A 98 24.79 27.86 -21.82
C TYR A 98 24.32 28.50 -20.52
N GLY A 99 24.64 27.86 -19.40
CA GLY A 99 24.18 28.27 -18.08
C GLY A 99 24.39 29.76 -17.80
N ARG A 100 23.74 30.26 -16.74
CA ARG A 100 23.84 31.68 -16.38
C ARG A 100 25.29 32.07 -16.06
N ALA A 101 25.72 33.22 -16.56
CA ALA A 101 26.99 33.83 -16.15
C ALA A 101 26.98 34.08 -14.63
N VAL A 102 27.99 33.56 -13.93
CA VAL A 102 28.21 33.79 -12.50
C VAL A 102 29.58 34.45 -12.37
N GLU A 103 29.64 35.58 -11.67
CA GLU A 103 30.92 36.19 -11.29
C GLU A 103 31.51 35.38 -10.12
N LEU A 104 32.77 34.96 -10.25
CA LEU A 104 33.53 34.20 -9.24
C LEU A 104 34.46 35.12 -8.45
#